data_AF-A0A7V7C0H1-F1
#
_entry.id   AF-A0A7V7C0H1-F1
#
_cell.length_a   1.000
_cell.length_b   1.000
_cell.length_c   1.000
_cell.angle_alpha   90.00
_cell.angle_beta   90.00
_cell.angle_gamma   90.00
#
_symmetry.space_group_name_H-M   'P 1'
#
loop_
_entity.id
_entity.type
_entity.pdbx_description
1 polymer ?
#
loop_
_entity_poly.entity_id
_entity_poly.type
_entity_poly.pdbx_seq_one_letter_code
_entity_poly.pdbx_strand_id
1 'polypeptide(L)'
;MGEILDLAAQNMISPVILSFVLGLAAAFFRSDLSFPEAVAKGMSLYLLFAIGFKGGAGDAAHGVDQRLVSALVAGVVLSVSLPLVAFALLRSMTRVSVTDAAAVAAHYGSISIVTFVAATALLASQGIAAEGYMVAVAAAMEAPAIASALWLVAWRGGGSGERMNAELAREIMLNGSIVLLVGSFVIGWITGDEGLKQIESFIVSPFKGVLCLFLLDMGLVAGRGLRSGQAALSGGAILFALIMPPLGACAGLSAALLLGLSLGGTVLMMVLAASASYIAVPAAMRVALPEANPTLSLSLSLGITFPFNLMVGIPLYLAVAAAFVAV
;
A
#
# COMPACT_ATOMS: atom_id res chain seq x y z
N MET A 1 -3.48 -2.80 26.87
CA MET A 1 -4.38 -3.74 26.17
C MET A 1 -5.78 -3.17 25.99
N GLY A 2 -6.40 -2.57 27.03
CA GLY A 2 -7.72 -1.92 26.91
C GLY A 2 -7.79 -0.85 25.81
N GLU A 3 -6.86 0.11 25.82
CA GLU A 3 -6.79 1.15 24.77
C GLU A 3 -6.59 0.61 23.34
N ILE A 4 -5.86 -0.51 23.19
CA ILE A 4 -5.63 -1.16 21.89
C ILE A 4 -6.94 -1.77 21.35
N LEU A 5 -7.69 -2.42 22.22
CA LEU A 5 -8.98 -3.00 21.89
C LEU A 5 -10.02 -1.91 21.59
N ASP A 6 -9.98 -0.81 22.32
CA ASP A 6 -10.85 0.35 22.08
C ASP A 6 -10.53 1.05 20.75
N LEU A 7 -9.24 1.25 20.42
CA LEU A 7 -8.81 1.78 19.12
C LEU A 7 -9.23 0.86 17.97
N ALA A 8 -9.07 -0.45 18.12
CA ALA A 8 -9.50 -1.42 17.12
C ALA A 8 -11.04 -1.38 16.94
N ALA A 9 -11.80 -1.35 18.04
CA ALA A 9 -13.25 -1.28 18.01
C ALA A 9 -13.76 0.03 17.38
N GLN A 10 -13.18 1.17 17.74
CA GLN A 10 -13.52 2.47 17.15
C GLN A 10 -13.22 2.52 15.65
N ASN A 11 -12.08 1.96 15.23
CA ASN A 11 -11.72 1.90 13.83
C ASN A 11 -12.72 1.03 13.03
N MET A 12 -13.13 -0.12 13.58
CA MET A 12 -14.12 -1.01 12.96
C MET A 12 -15.49 -0.34 12.72
N ILE A 13 -15.86 0.64 13.55
CA ILE A 13 -17.14 1.37 13.43
C ILE A 13 -16.99 2.62 12.53
N SER A 14 -15.78 2.91 12.03
CA SER A 14 -15.58 4.06 11.15
C SER A 14 -16.37 3.91 9.83
N PRO A 15 -16.96 4.99 9.27
CA PRO A 15 -17.65 4.92 7.99
C PRO A 15 -16.79 4.37 6.85
N VAL A 16 -15.49 4.64 6.93
CA VAL A 16 -14.46 4.19 5.97
C VAL A 16 -14.38 2.67 5.97
N ILE A 17 -14.25 2.02 7.13
CA ILE A 17 -14.17 0.56 7.23
C ILE A 17 -15.54 -0.09 7.02
N LEU A 18 -16.61 0.50 7.55
CA LEU A 18 -17.96 -0.03 7.32
C LEU A 18 -18.34 -0.02 5.83
N SER A 19 -17.87 0.96 5.05
CA SER A 19 -18.04 0.98 3.60
C SER A 19 -17.29 -0.17 2.93
N PHE A 20 -16.04 -0.44 3.34
CA PHE A 20 -15.30 -1.62 2.88
C PHE A 20 -16.03 -2.93 3.22
N VAL A 21 -16.47 -3.09 4.47
CA VAL A 21 -17.20 -4.28 4.96
C VAL A 21 -18.51 -4.46 4.18
N LEU A 22 -19.24 -3.38 3.91
CA LEU A 22 -20.44 -3.41 3.08
C LEU A 22 -20.14 -3.93 1.67
N GLY A 23 -19.04 -3.47 1.05
CA GLY A 23 -18.62 -3.93 -0.27
C GLY A 23 -18.24 -5.41 -0.28
N LEU A 24 -17.48 -5.83 0.74
CA LEU A 24 -17.10 -7.22 0.92
C LEU A 24 -18.32 -8.13 1.10
N ALA A 25 -19.27 -7.71 1.95
CA ALA A 25 -20.53 -8.42 2.19
C ALA A 25 -21.39 -8.46 0.91
N ALA A 26 -21.53 -7.35 0.19
CA ALA A 26 -22.29 -7.28 -1.05
C ALA A 26 -21.72 -8.24 -2.11
N ALA A 27 -20.39 -8.34 -2.25
CA ALA A 27 -19.76 -9.31 -3.12
C ALA A 27 -20.00 -10.76 -2.67
N PHE A 28 -19.95 -11.03 -1.36
CA PHE A 28 -20.19 -12.36 -0.80
C PHE A 28 -21.64 -12.82 -1.05
N PHE A 29 -22.62 -11.95 -0.81
CA PHE A 29 -24.04 -12.20 -1.05
C PHE A 29 -24.47 -12.08 -2.52
N ARG A 30 -23.52 -11.88 -3.44
CA ARG A 30 -23.76 -11.80 -4.89
C ARG A 30 -24.71 -10.66 -5.30
N SER A 31 -24.64 -9.53 -4.61
CA SER A 31 -25.31 -8.30 -5.06
C SER A 31 -24.80 -7.88 -6.44
N ASP A 32 -25.69 -7.26 -7.21
CA ASP A 32 -25.42 -6.60 -8.49
C ASP A 32 -24.70 -5.24 -8.33
N LEU A 33 -24.52 -4.76 -7.09
CA LEU A 33 -23.77 -3.55 -6.78
C LEU A 33 -22.39 -3.60 -7.42
N SER A 34 -22.12 -2.60 -8.26
CA SER A 34 -20.84 -2.40 -8.93
C SER A 34 -20.63 -0.92 -9.24
N PHE A 35 -19.39 -0.47 -9.18
CA PHE A 35 -19.01 0.84 -9.68
C PHE A 35 -18.59 0.73 -11.15
N PRO A 36 -19.01 1.67 -12.01
CA PRO A 36 -18.44 1.77 -13.35
C PRO A 36 -16.92 1.99 -13.25
N GLU A 37 -16.15 1.33 -14.13
CA GLU A 37 -14.68 1.40 -14.12
C GLU A 37 -14.15 2.84 -14.17
N ALA A 38 -14.80 3.70 -14.96
CA ALA A 38 -14.45 5.11 -15.05
C ALA A 38 -14.61 5.84 -13.71
N VAL A 39 -15.63 5.50 -12.91
CA VAL A 39 -15.85 6.09 -11.59
C VAL A 39 -14.82 5.58 -10.59
N ALA A 40 -14.56 4.27 -10.56
CA ALA A 40 -13.53 3.68 -9.71
C ALA A 40 -12.15 4.30 -9.97
N LYS A 41 -11.78 4.44 -11.26
CA LYS A 41 -10.54 5.11 -11.68
C LYS A 41 -10.52 6.59 -11.30
N GLY A 42 -11.64 7.31 -11.50
CA GLY A 42 -11.77 8.71 -11.10
C GLY A 42 -11.58 8.92 -9.60
N MET A 43 -12.18 8.08 -8.75
CA MET A 43 -11.99 8.13 -7.30
C MET A 43 -10.53 7.89 -6.89
N SER A 44 -9.86 6.92 -7.52
CA SER A 44 -8.44 6.64 -7.26
C SER A 44 -7.54 7.83 -7.61
N LEU A 45 -7.73 8.43 -8.79
CA LEU A 45 -6.98 9.62 -9.22
C LEU A 45 -7.22 10.80 -8.27
N TYR A 46 -8.47 11.04 -7.90
CA TYR A 46 -8.81 12.10 -6.95
C TYR A 46 -8.10 11.91 -5.60
N LEU A 47 -8.13 10.70 -5.03
CA LEU A 47 -7.52 10.44 -3.72
C LEU A 47 -5.98 10.59 -3.76
N LEU A 48 -5.36 10.12 -4.83
CA LEU A 48 -3.92 10.29 -5.07
C LEU A 48 -3.53 11.76 -5.17
N PHE A 49 -4.27 12.52 -5.98
CA PHE A 49 -4.08 13.96 -6.12
C PHE A 49 -4.24 14.68 -4.78
N ALA A 50 -5.33 14.40 -4.05
CA ALA A 50 -5.62 15.05 -2.78
C ALA A 50 -4.54 14.79 -1.72
N ILE A 51 -4.00 13.58 -1.65
CA ILE A 51 -2.96 13.21 -0.67
C ILE A 51 -1.60 13.77 -1.07
N GLY A 52 -1.23 13.67 -2.34
CA GLY A 52 0.01 14.28 -2.82
C GLY A 52 0.01 15.77 -2.54
N PHE A 53 -1.05 16.48 -2.92
CA PHE A 53 -1.17 17.92 -2.67
C PHE A 53 -1.07 18.26 -1.17
N LYS A 54 -1.81 17.57 -0.30
CA LYS A 54 -1.75 17.79 1.16
C LYS A 54 -0.36 17.52 1.72
N GLY A 55 0.28 16.42 1.30
CA GLY A 55 1.63 16.06 1.76
C GLY A 55 2.66 17.11 1.34
N GLY A 56 2.58 17.59 0.09
CA GLY A 56 3.45 18.65 -0.40
C GLY A 56 3.27 19.95 0.38
N ALA A 57 2.03 20.40 0.55
CA ALA A 57 1.72 21.64 1.26
C ALA A 57 2.22 21.60 2.73
N GLY A 58 2.03 20.47 3.43
CA GLY A 58 2.51 20.30 4.80
C GLY A 58 4.04 20.32 4.95
N ASP A 59 4.77 19.92 3.91
CA ASP A 59 6.24 19.92 3.89
C ASP A 59 6.85 21.21 3.32
N ALA A 60 6.03 22.11 2.77
CA ALA A 60 6.50 23.38 2.18
C ALA A 60 7.30 24.22 3.18
N ALA A 61 6.93 24.16 4.46
CA ALA A 61 7.61 24.89 5.54
C ALA A 61 8.96 24.27 5.97
N HIS A 62 9.22 23.00 5.65
CA HIS A 62 10.36 22.24 6.19
C HIS A 62 11.48 21.95 5.19
N GLY A 63 11.31 22.33 3.90
CA GLY A 63 12.33 22.15 2.86
C GLY A 63 12.75 20.69 2.64
N VAL A 64 13.76 20.48 1.79
CA VAL A 64 14.40 19.14 1.63
C VAL A 64 15.36 18.95 2.80
N ASP A 65 14.88 18.32 3.87
CA ASP A 65 15.68 17.99 5.05
C ASP A 65 16.34 16.60 4.93
N GLN A 66 17.42 16.35 5.68
CA GLN A 66 18.11 15.07 5.77
C GLN A 66 17.15 13.92 6.12
N ARG A 67 16.10 14.21 6.91
CA ARG A 67 15.03 13.26 7.26
C ARG A 67 14.30 12.71 6.03
N LEU A 68 13.88 13.59 5.10
CA LEU A 68 13.24 13.18 3.84
C LEU A 68 14.14 12.21 3.06
N VAL A 69 15.41 12.58 2.85
CA VAL A 69 16.36 11.75 2.09
C VAL A 69 16.55 10.40 2.77
N SER A 70 16.73 10.39 4.09
CA SER A 70 16.92 9.16 4.87
C SER A 70 15.68 8.25 4.83
N ALA A 71 14.48 8.81 4.88
CA ALA A 71 13.22 8.08 4.77
C ALA A 71 13.02 7.49 3.37
N LEU A 72 13.37 8.22 2.31
CA LEU A 72 13.36 7.72 0.93
C LEU A 72 14.32 6.53 0.78
N VAL A 73 15.55 6.66 1.28
CA VAL A 73 16.55 5.58 1.24
C VAL A 73 16.05 4.36 2.02
N ALA A 74 15.51 4.55 3.22
CA ALA A 74 14.95 3.46 4.01
C ALA A 74 13.78 2.76 3.28
N GLY A 75 12.87 3.53 2.68
CA GLY A 75 11.78 2.99 1.86
C GLY A 75 12.30 2.14 0.70
N VAL A 76 13.29 2.63 -0.05
CA VAL A 76 13.91 1.88 -1.15
C VAL A 76 14.57 0.60 -0.64
N VAL A 77 15.31 0.66 0.48
CA VAL A 77 15.94 -0.52 1.10
C VAL A 77 14.89 -1.55 1.52
N LEU A 78 13.79 -1.12 2.13
CA LEU A 78 12.67 -1.98 2.47
C LEU A 78 12.05 -2.61 1.21
N SER A 79 11.80 -1.80 0.18
CA SER A 79 11.22 -2.25 -1.10
C SER A 79 12.10 -3.26 -1.83
N VAL A 80 13.43 -3.19 -1.68
CA VAL A 80 14.36 -4.20 -2.22
C VAL A 80 14.45 -5.46 -1.37
N SER A 81 14.46 -5.31 -0.04
CA SER A 81 14.71 -6.42 0.89
C SER A 81 13.47 -7.28 1.16
N LEU A 82 12.28 -6.68 1.26
CA LEU A 82 11.04 -7.39 1.56
C LEU A 82 10.64 -8.44 0.51
N PRO A 83 10.82 -8.22 -0.82
CA PRO A 83 10.64 -9.27 -1.81
C PRO A 83 11.50 -10.51 -1.54
N LEU A 84 12.72 -10.35 -1.04
CA LEU A 84 13.61 -11.48 -0.75
C LEU A 84 13.06 -12.34 0.38
N VAL A 85 12.58 -11.67 1.44
CA VAL A 85 11.92 -12.32 2.58
C VAL A 85 10.62 -12.99 2.13
N ALA A 86 9.78 -12.27 1.37
CA ALA A 86 8.53 -12.78 0.85
C ALA A 86 8.73 -14.03 -0.02
N PHE A 87 9.70 -13.99 -0.93
CA PHE A 87 10.06 -15.12 -1.77
C PHE A 87 10.52 -16.32 -0.94
N ALA A 88 11.39 -16.11 0.05
CA ALA A 88 11.88 -17.18 0.91
C ALA A 88 10.76 -17.84 1.70
N LEU A 89 9.84 -17.05 2.27
CA LEU A 89 8.67 -17.55 2.99
C LEU A 89 7.71 -18.31 2.08
N LEU A 90 7.38 -17.78 0.90
CA LEU A 90 6.52 -18.47 -0.06
C LEU A 90 7.11 -19.82 -0.47
N ARG A 91 8.41 -19.87 -0.73
CA ARG A 91 9.10 -21.11 -1.14
C ARG A 91 9.23 -22.13 -0.03
N SER A 92 9.22 -21.71 1.24
CA SER A 92 9.26 -22.65 2.38
C SER A 92 7.86 -23.12 2.82
N MET A 93 6.85 -22.26 2.68
CA MET A 93 5.49 -22.52 3.16
C MET A 93 4.58 -23.15 2.08
N THR A 94 4.97 -23.07 0.81
CA THR A 94 4.12 -23.49 -0.32
C THR A 94 4.91 -24.29 -1.36
N ARG A 95 4.18 -24.88 -2.31
CA ARG A 95 4.77 -25.60 -3.46
C ARG A 95 4.64 -24.83 -4.78
N VAL A 96 4.37 -23.52 -4.72
CA VAL A 96 4.20 -22.70 -5.93
C VAL A 96 5.50 -22.59 -6.71
N SER A 97 5.42 -22.34 -8.02
CA SER A 97 6.60 -22.24 -8.88
C SER A 97 7.54 -21.09 -8.46
N VAL A 98 8.78 -21.10 -8.94
CA VAL A 98 9.72 -19.98 -8.71
C VAL A 98 9.16 -18.68 -9.30
N THR A 99 8.58 -18.76 -10.50
CA THR A 99 7.98 -17.62 -11.20
C THR A 99 6.81 -17.05 -10.41
N ASP A 100 5.90 -17.90 -9.92
CA ASP A 100 4.77 -17.47 -9.08
C ASP A 100 5.24 -16.86 -7.76
N ALA A 101 6.21 -17.49 -7.08
CA ALA A 101 6.74 -16.99 -5.83
C ALA A 101 7.40 -15.61 -6.00
N ALA A 102 8.13 -15.39 -7.10
CA ALA A 102 8.74 -14.11 -7.40
C ALA A 102 7.71 -13.04 -7.77
N ALA A 103 6.70 -13.40 -8.57
CA ALA A 103 5.60 -12.50 -8.89
C ALA A 103 4.86 -12.07 -7.63
N VAL A 104 4.49 -13.00 -6.74
CA VAL A 104 3.86 -12.65 -5.45
C VAL A 104 4.81 -11.82 -4.59
N ALA A 105 6.09 -12.17 -4.50
CA ALA A 105 7.08 -11.38 -3.74
C ALA A 105 7.20 -9.92 -4.24
N ALA A 106 7.07 -9.67 -5.54
CA ALA A 106 7.04 -8.32 -6.11
C ALA A 106 5.89 -7.49 -5.52
N HIS A 107 4.72 -8.11 -5.34
CA HIS A 107 3.56 -7.43 -4.76
C HIS A 107 3.85 -7.03 -3.31
N TYR A 108 4.44 -7.91 -2.50
CA TYR A 108 4.68 -7.71 -1.05
C TYR A 108 5.93 -6.89 -0.70
N GLY A 109 6.78 -6.55 -1.67
CA GLY A 109 7.79 -5.49 -1.48
C GLY A 109 7.34 -4.12 -1.95
N SER A 110 6.27 -4.08 -2.73
CA SER A 110 5.66 -2.84 -3.20
C SER A 110 4.51 -2.45 -2.26
N ILE A 111 3.91 -1.29 -2.50
CA ILE A 111 2.97 -0.68 -1.57
C ILE A 111 1.53 -0.76 -2.07
N SER A 112 0.58 -0.59 -1.15
CA SER A 112 -0.80 -0.26 -1.47
C SER A 112 -1.05 1.20 -1.12
N ILE A 113 -1.25 2.02 -2.16
CA ILE A 113 -1.73 3.39 -2.02
C ILE A 113 -3.01 3.41 -1.18
N VAL A 114 -3.92 2.45 -1.39
CA VAL A 114 -5.20 2.41 -0.67
C VAL A 114 -4.99 2.16 0.83
N THR A 115 -4.10 1.23 1.19
CA THR A 115 -3.78 0.98 2.61
C THR A 115 -3.10 2.20 3.23
N PHE A 116 -2.23 2.88 2.49
CA PHE A 116 -1.62 4.14 2.91
C PHE A 116 -2.66 5.26 3.10
N VAL A 117 -3.62 5.40 2.19
CA VAL A 117 -4.75 6.34 2.31
C VAL A 117 -5.59 6.04 3.55
N ALA A 118 -5.91 4.77 3.79
CA ALA A 118 -6.68 4.37 4.97
C ALA A 118 -5.92 4.68 6.28
N ALA A 119 -4.60 4.45 6.30
CA ALA A 119 -3.77 4.74 7.46
C ALA A 119 -3.67 6.25 7.75
N THR A 120 -3.44 7.07 6.72
CA THR A 120 -3.44 8.54 6.86
C THR A 120 -4.79 9.07 7.36
N ALA A 121 -5.90 8.52 6.87
CA ALA A 121 -7.24 8.88 7.34
C ALA A 121 -7.48 8.49 8.81
N LEU A 122 -7.01 7.31 9.25
CA LEU A 122 -7.07 6.90 10.65
C LEU A 122 -6.27 7.86 11.53
N LEU A 123 -5.00 8.11 11.19
CA LEU A 123 -4.12 9.01 11.94
C LEU A 123 -4.73 10.41 12.07
N ALA A 124 -5.24 10.95 10.96
CA ALA A 124 -5.93 12.24 10.96
C ALA A 124 -7.17 12.25 11.86
N SER A 125 -7.95 11.17 11.89
CA SER A 125 -9.13 11.05 12.78
C SER A 125 -8.77 11.01 14.27
N GLN A 126 -7.54 10.60 14.59
CA GLN A 126 -6.99 10.56 15.93
C GLN A 126 -6.18 11.83 16.28
N GLY A 127 -6.13 12.82 15.37
CA GLY A 127 -5.32 14.02 15.55
C GLY A 127 -3.81 13.76 15.52
N ILE A 128 -3.37 12.61 15.02
CA ILE A 128 -1.96 12.25 14.92
C ILE A 128 -1.42 12.77 13.59
N ALA A 129 -0.51 13.75 13.68
CA ALA A 129 0.21 14.26 12.53
C ALA A 129 1.25 13.23 12.03
N ALA A 130 1.50 13.23 10.73
CA ALA A 130 2.54 12.46 10.09
C ALA A 130 3.29 13.35 9.10
N GLU A 131 4.52 12.98 8.78
CA GLU A 131 5.36 13.71 7.84
C GLU A 131 4.77 13.66 6.41
N GLY A 132 4.66 14.81 5.76
CA GLY A 132 4.06 14.93 4.43
C GLY A 132 4.82 14.14 3.37
N TYR A 133 6.14 14.04 3.54
CA TYR A 133 7.03 13.32 2.64
C TYR A 133 6.83 11.81 2.65
N MET A 134 6.08 11.25 3.59
CA MET A 134 5.75 9.82 3.54
C MET A 134 5.01 9.45 2.25
N VAL A 135 4.37 10.42 1.61
CA VAL A 135 3.81 10.29 0.26
C VAL A 135 4.89 10.06 -0.81
N ALA A 136 6.03 10.76 -0.72
CA ALA A 136 7.16 10.56 -1.62
C ALA A 136 7.84 9.21 -1.36
N VAL A 137 7.94 8.77 -0.09
CA VAL A 137 8.42 7.43 0.28
C VAL A 137 7.54 6.36 -0.34
N ALA A 138 6.20 6.50 -0.25
CA ALA A 138 5.24 5.61 -0.86
C ALA A 138 5.48 5.45 -2.38
N ALA A 139 5.68 6.55 -3.10
CA ALA A 139 6.00 6.53 -4.52
C ALA A 139 7.35 5.85 -4.82
N ALA A 140 8.39 6.15 -4.04
CA ALA A 140 9.73 5.59 -4.23
C ALA A 140 9.79 4.07 -4.02
N MET A 141 8.88 3.51 -3.23
CA MET A 141 8.81 2.08 -2.93
C MET A 141 8.19 1.23 -4.05
N GLU A 142 7.58 1.81 -5.09
CA GLU A 142 6.92 1.00 -6.12
C GLU A 142 7.91 0.26 -7.03
N ALA A 143 8.89 0.96 -7.60
CA ALA A 143 9.81 0.42 -8.59
C ALA A 143 10.84 -0.60 -8.06
N PRO A 144 11.48 -0.40 -6.88
CA PRO A 144 12.53 -1.31 -6.42
C PRO A 144 12.04 -2.74 -6.15
N ALA A 145 10.77 -2.89 -5.75
CA ALA A 145 10.14 -4.19 -5.53
C ALA A 145 10.02 -5.02 -6.82
N ILE A 146 9.61 -4.36 -7.91
CA ILE A 146 9.51 -4.99 -9.24
C ILE A 146 10.90 -5.44 -9.69
N ALA A 147 11.89 -4.57 -9.59
CA ALA A 147 13.28 -4.89 -9.96
C ALA A 147 13.82 -6.11 -9.18
N SER A 148 13.53 -6.18 -7.89
CA SER A 148 13.97 -7.27 -7.01
C SER A 148 13.34 -8.61 -7.39
N ALA A 149 12.06 -8.61 -7.79
CA ALA A 149 11.39 -9.82 -8.26
C ALA A 149 11.96 -10.34 -9.59
N LEU A 150 12.24 -9.46 -10.55
CA LEU A 150 12.87 -9.84 -11.81
C LEU A 150 14.27 -10.42 -11.58
N TRP A 151 15.02 -9.81 -10.66
CA TRP A 151 16.31 -10.33 -10.24
C TRP A 151 16.21 -11.73 -9.61
N LEU A 152 15.22 -11.98 -8.74
CA LEU A 152 14.96 -13.29 -8.14
C LEU A 152 14.68 -14.38 -9.19
N VAL A 153 13.88 -14.06 -10.22
CA VAL A 153 13.60 -15.00 -11.33
C VAL A 153 14.85 -15.28 -12.13
N ALA A 154 15.62 -14.25 -12.49
CA ALA A 154 16.86 -14.42 -13.24
C ALA A 154 17.89 -15.28 -12.49
N TRP A 155 17.96 -15.15 -11.15
CA TRP A 155 18.90 -15.87 -10.32
C TRP A 155 18.49 -17.33 -10.03
N ARG A 156 17.20 -17.61 -9.76
CA ARG A 156 16.72 -18.94 -9.33
C ARG A 156 15.94 -19.73 -10.37
N GLY A 157 15.39 -19.06 -11.39
CA GLY A 157 14.53 -19.69 -12.39
C GLY A 157 15.28 -20.28 -13.58
N GLY A 158 16.57 -19.97 -13.75
CA GLY A 158 17.38 -20.40 -14.90
C GLY A 158 16.87 -19.89 -16.27
N GLY A 159 15.84 -19.04 -16.28
CA GLY A 159 15.14 -18.57 -17.46
C GLY A 159 15.43 -17.11 -17.80
N SER A 160 15.13 -16.75 -19.05
CA SER A 160 15.15 -15.41 -19.63
C SER A 160 14.07 -14.49 -19.05
N GLY A 161 14.04 -14.31 -17.73
CA GLY A 161 13.29 -13.20 -17.14
C GLY A 161 13.79 -11.92 -17.77
N GLU A 162 12.90 -11.11 -18.32
CA GLU A 162 13.29 -9.84 -18.91
C GLU A 162 14.06 -9.04 -17.86
N ARG A 163 15.33 -8.73 -18.15
CA ARG A 163 16.09 -7.83 -17.28
C ARG A 163 15.37 -6.49 -17.31
N MET A 164 15.38 -5.78 -16.18
CA MET A 164 14.89 -4.40 -16.12
C MET A 164 15.49 -3.61 -17.29
N ASN A 165 14.67 -3.33 -18.29
CA ASN A 165 15.06 -2.63 -19.51
C ASN A 165 14.62 -1.16 -19.38
N ALA A 166 15.12 -0.28 -20.25
CA ALA A 166 14.82 1.15 -20.16
C ALA A 166 13.33 1.47 -20.40
N GLU A 167 12.62 0.60 -21.13
CA GLU A 167 11.20 0.74 -21.45
C GLU A 167 10.33 0.41 -20.23
N LEU A 168 10.52 -0.76 -19.62
CA LEU A 168 9.86 -1.18 -18.38
C LEU A 168 10.17 -0.22 -17.22
N ALA A 169 11.42 0.23 -17.10
CA ALA A 169 11.78 1.25 -16.10
C ALA A 169 11.01 2.56 -16.33
N ARG A 170 10.90 3.00 -17.60
CA ARG A 170 10.12 4.19 -17.96
C ARG A 170 8.63 3.98 -17.70
N GLU A 171 8.06 2.83 -18.04
CA GLU A 171 6.65 2.52 -17.79
C GLU A 171 6.30 2.52 -16.30
N ILE A 172 7.18 1.98 -15.47
CA ILE A 172 7.01 1.99 -14.02
C ILE A 172 7.10 3.43 -13.50
N MET A 173 8.13 4.19 -13.88
CA MET A 173 8.31 5.57 -13.41
C MET A 173 7.23 6.53 -13.93
N LEU A 174 6.74 6.32 -15.15
CA LEU A 174 5.67 7.12 -15.76
C LEU A 174 4.28 6.54 -15.50
N ASN A 175 4.15 5.64 -14.52
CA ASN A 175 2.84 5.16 -14.09
C ASN A 175 1.98 6.35 -13.65
N GLY A 176 0.75 6.44 -14.17
CA GLY A 176 -0.14 7.56 -13.92
C GLY A 176 -0.39 7.83 -12.43
N SER A 177 -0.39 6.81 -11.58
CA SER A 177 -0.53 6.96 -10.13
C SER A 177 0.69 7.61 -9.50
N ILE A 178 1.91 7.21 -9.90
CA ILE A 178 3.17 7.80 -9.42
C ILE A 178 3.30 9.24 -9.92
N VAL A 179 3.07 9.47 -11.21
CA VAL A 179 3.14 10.81 -11.82
C VAL A 179 2.17 11.76 -11.13
N LEU A 180 0.93 11.31 -10.87
CA LEU A 180 -0.06 12.13 -10.19
C LEU A 180 0.31 12.38 -8.73
N LEU A 181 0.79 11.37 -8.02
CA LEU A 181 1.15 11.47 -6.60
C LEU A 181 2.35 12.40 -6.39
N VAL A 182 3.44 12.18 -7.14
CA VAL A 182 4.65 13.03 -7.09
C VAL A 182 4.37 14.42 -7.65
N GLY A 183 3.65 14.50 -8.77
CA GLY A 183 3.29 15.77 -9.39
C GLY A 183 2.43 16.64 -8.48
N SER A 184 1.39 16.08 -7.86
CA SER A 184 0.57 16.81 -6.90
C SER A 184 1.31 17.15 -5.61
N PHE A 185 2.24 16.29 -5.15
CA PHE A 185 3.16 16.63 -4.06
C PHE A 185 4.02 17.84 -4.39
N VAL A 186 4.66 17.86 -5.56
CA VAL A 186 5.49 19.01 -5.99
C VAL A 186 4.64 20.27 -6.10
N ILE A 187 3.43 20.19 -6.67
CA ILE A 187 2.52 21.35 -6.74
C ILE A 187 2.18 21.84 -5.34
N GLY A 188 1.73 20.96 -4.45
CA GLY A 188 1.41 21.30 -3.06
C GLY A 188 2.60 21.92 -2.33
N TRP A 189 3.80 21.37 -2.52
CA TRP A 189 5.04 21.86 -1.93
C TRP A 189 5.41 23.26 -2.42
N ILE A 190 5.28 23.53 -3.72
CA ILE A 190 5.53 24.86 -4.30
C ILE A 190 4.51 25.88 -3.81
N THR A 191 3.24 25.49 -3.71
CA THR A 191 2.15 26.42 -3.38
C THR A 191 1.90 26.59 -1.87
N GLY A 192 2.41 25.66 -1.06
CA GLY A 192 2.24 25.64 0.39
C GLY A 192 0.78 25.66 0.86
N ASP A 193 0.60 26.09 2.12
CA ASP A 193 -0.72 26.23 2.75
C ASP A 193 -1.65 27.20 2.01
N GLU A 194 -1.11 28.24 1.38
CA GLU A 194 -1.91 29.19 0.60
C GLU A 194 -2.56 28.53 -0.61
N GLY A 195 -1.81 27.68 -1.32
CA GLY A 195 -2.36 26.89 -2.42
C GLY A 195 -3.39 25.87 -1.96
N LEU A 196 -3.13 25.19 -0.83
CA LEU A 196 -4.08 24.22 -0.27
C LEU A 196 -5.41 24.88 0.09
N LYS A 197 -5.38 26.05 0.74
CA LYS A 197 -6.60 26.81 1.10
C LYS A 197 -7.45 27.18 -0.12
N GLN A 198 -6.83 27.47 -1.27
CA GLN A 198 -7.57 27.83 -2.50
C GLN A 198 -8.44 26.68 -3.02
N ILE A 199 -8.07 25.43 -2.74
CA ILE A 199 -8.74 24.23 -3.26
C ILE A 199 -9.21 23.28 -2.15
N GLU A 200 -9.22 23.73 -0.89
CA GLU A 200 -9.53 22.90 0.28
C GLU A 200 -10.95 22.30 0.23
N SER A 201 -11.91 23.04 -0.31
CA SER A 201 -13.30 22.59 -0.51
C SER A 201 -13.38 21.40 -1.47
N PHE A 202 -12.41 21.25 -2.36
CA PHE A 202 -12.30 20.14 -3.28
C PHE A 202 -11.34 19.05 -2.79
N ILE A 203 -10.30 19.36 -2.01
CA ILE A 203 -9.27 18.38 -1.61
C ILE A 203 -9.47 17.84 -0.20
N VAL A 204 -9.82 18.69 0.76
CA VAL A 204 -9.91 18.36 2.18
C VAL A 204 -11.30 17.85 2.50
N SER A 205 -12.32 18.66 2.23
CA SER A 205 -13.70 18.38 2.63
C SER A 205 -14.29 17.09 2.03
N PRO A 206 -14.16 16.80 0.71
CA PRO A 206 -14.79 15.62 0.13
C PRO A 206 -13.98 14.34 0.35
N PHE A 207 -12.73 14.47 0.82
CA PHE A 207 -11.77 13.37 0.90
C PHE A 207 -12.33 12.12 1.58
N LYS A 208 -12.92 12.28 2.76
CA LYS A 208 -13.45 11.16 3.54
C LYS A 208 -14.66 10.51 2.85
N GLY A 209 -15.51 11.30 2.22
CA GLY A 209 -16.67 10.79 1.47
C GLY A 209 -16.25 9.98 0.24
N VAL A 210 -15.30 10.50 -0.55
CA VAL A 210 -14.75 9.77 -1.71
C VAL A 210 -14.00 8.52 -1.26
N LEU A 211 -13.28 8.57 -0.13
CA LEU A 211 -12.62 7.41 0.45
C LEU A 211 -13.61 6.30 0.84
N CYS A 212 -14.77 6.65 1.40
CA CYS A 212 -15.81 5.66 1.70
C CYS A 212 -16.30 4.94 0.43
N LEU A 213 -16.62 5.68 -0.63
CA LEU A 213 -17.06 5.10 -1.90
C LEU A 213 -15.96 4.25 -2.55
N PHE A 214 -14.71 4.73 -2.49
CA PHE A 214 -13.57 4.00 -3.00
C PHE A 214 -13.33 2.69 -2.25
N LEU A 215 -13.44 2.69 -0.92
CA LEU A 215 -13.31 1.48 -0.11
C LEU A 215 -14.48 0.53 -0.27
N LEU A 216 -15.69 1.03 -0.52
CA LEU A 216 -16.83 0.21 -0.91
C LEU A 216 -16.54 -0.57 -2.19
N ASP A 217 -16.01 0.12 -3.22
CA ASP A 217 -15.56 -0.53 -4.45
C ASP A 217 -14.45 -1.56 -4.19
N MET A 218 -13.42 -1.20 -3.41
CA MET A 218 -12.35 -2.13 -3.07
C MET A 218 -12.85 -3.35 -2.27
N GLY A 219 -13.87 -3.20 -1.43
CA GLY A 219 -14.55 -4.30 -0.76
C GLY A 219 -15.22 -5.25 -1.75
N LEU A 220 -15.90 -4.71 -2.77
CA LEU A 220 -16.52 -5.49 -3.83
C LEU A 220 -15.45 -6.27 -4.62
N VAL A 221 -14.37 -5.60 -5.03
CA VAL A 221 -13.28 -6.23 -5.80
C VAL A 221 -12.59 -7.32 -4.97
N ALA A 222 -12.27 -7.04 -3.70
CA ALA A 222 -11.66 -8.02 -2.80
C ALA A 222 -12.54 -9.24 -2.58
N GLY A 223 -13.84 -9.05 -2.32
CA GLY A 223 -14.79 -10.16 -2.14
C GLY A 223 -14.96 -11.02 -3.38
N ARG A 224 -15.02 -10.40 -4.57
CA ARG A 224 -15.07 -11.11 -5.85
C ARG A 224 -13.77 -11.87 -6.11
N GLY A 225 -12.62 -11.26 -5.82
CA GLY A 225 -11.27 -11.85 -5.99
C GLY A 225 -11.02 -13.04 -5.06
N LEU A 226 -11.49 -12.97 -3.82
CA LEU A 226 -11.49 -14.13 -2.90
C LEU A 226 -12.32 -15.28 -3.48
N ARG A 227 -13.51 -14.98 -3.99
CA ARG A 227 -14.41 -16.00 -4.53
C ARG A 227 -13.84 -16.67 -5.78
N SER A 228 -13.25 -15.90 -6.70
CA SER A 228 -12.70 -16.44 -7.95
C SER A 228 -11.38 -17.20 -7.75
N GLY A 229 -10.56 -16.82 -6.77
CA GLY A 229 -9.24 -17.43 -6.53
C GLY A 229 -9.19 -18.47 -5.43
N GLN A 230 -10.31 -18.79 -4.76
CA GLN A 230 -10.37 -19.78 -3.67
C GLN A 230 -9.70 -21.12 -4.01
N ALA A 231 -9.90 -21.62 -5.23
CA ALA A 231 -9.31 -22.88 -5.68
C ALA A 231 -7.77 -22.84 -5.83
N ALA A 232 -7.18 -21.65 -5.97
CA ALA A 232 -5.75 -21.45 -6.13
C ALA A 232 -5.01 -21.24 -4.79
N LEU A 233 -5.73 -21.12 -3.67
CA LEU A 233 -5.16 -20.80 -2.36
C LEU A 233 -4.88 -22.05 -1.54
N SER A 234 -3.60 -22.41 -1.44
CA SER A 234 -3.16 -23.41 -0.44
C SER A 234 -3.15 -22.81 0.97
N GLY A 235 -3.30 -23.65 2.01
CA GLY A 235 -3.22 -23.20 3.41
C GLY A 235 -1.91 -22.48 3.73
N GLY A 236 -0.79 -22.91 3.15
CA GLY A 236 0.50 -22.24 3.29
C GLY A 236 0.54 -20.84 2.65
N ALA A 237 -0.17 -20.63 1.53
CA ALA A 237 -0.25 -19.33 0.88
C ALA A 237 -1.12 -18.35 1.70
N ILE A 238 -2.22 -18.83 2.28
CA ILE A 238 -3.05 -18.04 3.21
C ILE A 238 -2.22 -17.65 4.43
N LEU A 239 -1.49 -18.59 5.03
CA LEU A 239 -0.63 -18.33 6.18
C LEU A 239 0.46 -17.30 5.84
N PHE A 240 1.06 -17.39 4.65
CA PHE A 240 2.00 -16.40 4.15
C PHE A 240 1.37 -15.00 4.08
N ALA A 241 0.18 -14.86 3.50
CA ALA A 241 -0.51 -13.57 3.36
C ALA A 241 -0.89 -12.93 4.71
N LEU A 242 -0.97 -13.72 5.78
CA LEU A 242 -1.22 -13.24 7.15
C LEU A 242 0.07 -12.96 7.94
N ILE A 243 1.15 -13.68 7.68
CA ILE A 243 2.43 -13.53 8.39
C ILE A 243 3.33 -12.46 7.78
N MET A 244 3.35 -12.34 6.44
CA MET A 244 4.23 -11.39 5.77
C MET A 244 3.94 -9.92 6.15
N PRO A 245 2.68 -9.45 6.28
CA PRO A 245 2.40 -8.06 6.65
C PRO A 245 2.95 -7.67 8.03
N PRO A 246 2.73 -8.45 9.13
CA PRO A 246 3.38 -8.16 10.40
C PRO A 246 4.92 -8.16 10.35
N LEU A 247 5.54 -9.05 9.57
CA LEU A 247 7.01 -9.04 9.39
C LEU A 247 7.48 -7.75 8.70
N GLY A 248 6.76 -7.34 7.65
CA GLY A 248 6.98 -6.06 6.98
C GLY A 248 6.80 -4.88 7.94
N ALA A 249 5.74 -4.89 8.74
CA ALA A 249 5.49 -3.86 9.76
C ALA A 249 6.63 -3.77 10.77
N CYS A 250 7.17 -4.90 11.25
CA CYS A 250 8.34 -4.90 12.14
C CYS A 250 9.58 -4.29 11.48
N ALA A 251 9.82 -4.58 10.19
CA ALA A 251 10.91 -3.96 9.43
C ALA A 251 10.71 -2.45 9.26
N GLY A 252 9.48 -2.03 8.93
CA GLY A 252 9.11 -0.61 8.83
C GLY A 252 9.23 0.13 10.17
N LEU A 253 8.82 -0.49 11.28
CA LEU A 253 9.01 0.04 12.63
C LEU A 253 10.49 0.22 12.93
N SER A 254 11.31 -0.80 12.67
CA SER A 254 12.76 -0.73 12.90
C SER A 254 13.40 0.41 12.11
N ALA A 255 13.04 0.56 10.84
CA ALA A 255 13.51 1.66 10.00
C ALA A 255 13.05 3.02 10.55
N ALA A 256 11.78 3.16 10.93
CA ALA A 256 11.25 4.41 11.47
C ALA A 256 11.91 4.83 12.78
N LEU A 257 12.16 3.87 13.69
CA LEU A 257 12.86 4.12 14.95
C LEU A 257 14.32 4.55 14.73
N LEU A 258 15.01 3.94 13.77
CA LEU A 258 16.39 4.34 13.41
C LEU A 258 16.45 5.76 12.84
N LEU A 259 15.39 6.19 12.16
CA LEU A 259 15.29 7.53 11.57
C LEU A 259 14.71 8.58 12.54
N GLY A 260 14.17 8.16 13.68
CA GLY A 260 13.50 9.05 14.63
C GLY A 260 12.26 9.71 14.05
N LEU A 261 11.46 8.97 13.28
CA LEU A 261 10.18 9.48 12.74
C LEU A 261 9.17 9.74 13.86
N SER A 262 8.23 10.64 13.59
CA SER A 262 7.06 10.86 14.45
C SER A 262 6.23 9.58 14.61
N LEU A 263 5.27 9.58 15.55
CA LEU A 263 4.33 8.47 15.68
C LEU A 263 3.58 8.22 14.35
N GLY A 264 3.09 9.28 13.71
CA GLY A 264 2.40 9.17 12.43
C GLY A 264 3.31 8.62 11.32
N GLY A 265 4.52 9.17 11.18
CA GLY A 265 5.52 8.67 10.21
C GLY A 265 5.90 7.22 10.43
N THR A 266 6.05 6.82 11.69
CA THR A 266 6.33 5.44 12.08
C THR A 266 5.21 4.51 11.62
N VAL A 267 3.95 4.84 11.91
CA VAL A 267 2.81 4.05 11.47
C VAL A 267 2.74 3.99 9.94
N LEU A 268 2.97 5.11 9.25
CA LEU A 268 2.98 5.12 7.79
C LEU A 268 4.10 4.25 7.21
N MET A 269 5.31 4.27 7.78
CA MET A 269 6.42 3.42 7.36
C MET A 269 6.11 1.93 7.59
N MET A 270 5.54 1.59 8.75
CA MET A 270 5.06 0.24 9.05
C MET A 270 4.02 -0.22 8.02
N VAL A 271 3.04 0.64 7.71
CA VAL A 271 1.98 0.34 6.74
C VAL A 271 2.56 0.13 5.34
N LEU A 272 3.46 1.00 4.88
CA LEU A 272 4.08 0.85 3.56
C LEU A 272 4.83 -0.49 3.47
N ALA A 273 5.60 -0.84 4.49
CA ALA A 273 6.34 -2.10 4.54
C ALA A 273 5.45 -3.35 4.71
N ALA A 274 4.28 -3.21 5.33
CA ALA A 274 3.33 -4.30 5.54
C ALA A 274 2.33 -4.48 4.38
N SER A 275 2.31 -3.55 3.42
CA SER A 275 1.34 -3.55 2.33
C SER A 275 1.72 -4.50 1.21
N ALA A 276 0.80 -4.67 0.26
CA ALA A 276 1.09 -5.34 -1.01
C ALA A 276 0.41 -4.59 -2.15
N SER A 277 1.10 -4.44 -3.28
CA SER A 277 0.53 -3.80 -4.48
C SER A 277 -0.44 -4.72 -5.21
N TYR A 278 -1.46 -4.16 -5.82
CA TYR A 278 -2.43 -4.87 -6.68
C TYR A 278 -2.92 -4.01 -7.84
N ILE A 279 -2.18 -2.92 -8.13
CA ILE A 279 -2.46 -1.99 -9.24
C ILE A 279 -1.27 -1.96 -10.20
N ALA A 280 -0.14 -1.38 -9.77
CA ALA A 280 1.04 -1.20 -10.61
C ALA A 280 1.79 -2.52 -10.87
N VAL A 281 2.07 -3.28 -9.80
CA VAL A 281 2.83 -4.54 -9.92
C VAL A 281 2.15 -5.59 -10.82
N PRO A 282 0.83 -5.86 -10.75
CA PRO A 282 0.20 -6.81 -11.67
C PRO A 282 0.32 -6.41 -13.15
N ALA A 283 0.38 -5.11 -13.48
CA ALA A 283 0.63 -4.68 -14.84
C ALA A 283 2.07 -5.00 -15.26
N ALA A 284 3.05 -4.64 -14.44
CA ALA A 284 4.47 -4.93 -14.71
C ALA A 284 4.76 -6.44 -14.80
N MET A 285 4.20 -7.24 -13.90
CA MET A 285 4.40 -8.69 -13.88
C MET A 285 3.77 -9.39 -15.09
N ARG A 286 2.67 -8.88 -15.65
CA ARG A 286 2.07 -9.45 -16.87
C ARG A 286 2.99 -9.34 -18.08
N VAL A 287 3.78 -8.28 -18.15
CA VAL A 287 4.78 -8.08 -19.22
C VAL A 287 6.02 -8.89 -18.92
N ALA A 288 6.57 -8.75 -17.72
CA ALA A 288 7.89 -9.29 -17.40
C ALA A 288 7.90 -10.79 -17.02
N LEU A 289 6.78 -11.32 -16.52
CA LEU A 289 6.58 -12.71 -16.11
C LEU A 289 5.20 -13.24 -16.57
N PRO A 290 4.96 -13.37 -17.89
CA PRO A 290 3.65 -13.73 -18.44
C PRO A 290 3.15 -15.11 -17.99
N GLU A 291 4.06 -16.01 -17.64
CA GLU A 291 3.77 -17.36 -17.14
C GLU A 291 3.34 -17.39 -15.66
N ALA A 292 3.49 -16.28 -14.92
CA ALA A 292 3.07 -16.21 -13.53
C ALA A 292 1.54 -16.22 -13.43
N ASN A 293 0.99 -16.93 -12.45
CA ASN A 293 -0.44 -16.96 -12.19
C ASN A 293 -0.92 -15.66 -11.52
N PRO A 294 -1.62 -14.76 -12.23
CA PRO A 294 -2.07 -13.48 -11.67
C PRO A 294 -3.17 -13.67 -10.63
N THR A 295 -3.94 -14.76 -10.69
CA THR A 295 -4.99 -15.06 -9.71
C THR A 295 -4.37 -15.29 -8.33
N LEU A 296 -3.23 -15.97 -8.24
CA LEU A 296 -2.57 -16.19 -6.96
C LEU A 296 -2.14 -14.87 -6.31
N SER A 297 -1.40 -14.01 -7.02
CA SER A 297 -0.90 -12.77 -6.46
C SER A 297 -2.03 -11.80 -6.10
N LEU A 298 -3.07 -11.69 -6.93
CA LEU A 298 -4.23 -10.85 -6.64
C LEU A 298 -5.06 -11.37 -5.46
N SER A 299 -5.30 -12.68 -5.37
CA SER A 299 -6.05 -13.25 -4.24
C SER A 299 -5.32 -13.09 -2.91
N LEU A 300 -4.00 -13.23 -2.88
CA LEU A 300 -3.21 -13.00 -1.66
C LEU A 300 -3.17 -11.52 -1.27
N SER A 301 -2.77 -10.65 -2.20
CA SER A 301 -2.60 -9.21 -1.93
C SER A 301 -3.92 -8.50 -1.67
N LEU A 302 -4.89 -8.61 -2.58
CA LEU A 302 -6.17 -7.91 -2.51
C LEU A 302 -7.21 -8.66 -1.69
N GLY A 303 -7.24 -10.00 -1.79
CA GLY A 303 -8.25 -10.81 -1.13
C GLY A 303 -7.98 -11.07 0.35
N ILE A 304 -6.72 -11.12 0.79
CA ILE A 304 -6.37 -11.49 2.18
C ILE A 304 -5.62 -10.35 2.87
N THR A 305 -4.47 -9.96 2.33
CA THR A 305 -3.58 -8.99 2.99
C THR A 305 -4.19 -7.59 3.08
N PHE A 306 -4.86 -7.11 2.04
CA PHE A 306 -5.53 -5.81 2.07
C PHE A 306 -6.62 -5.73 3.16
N PRO A 307 -7.62 -6.65 3.21
CA PRO A 307 -8.59 -6.68 4.31
C PRO A 307 -7.94 -6.83 5.69
N PHE A 308 -6.92 -7.69 5.81
CA PHE A 308 -6.17 -7.87 7.06
C PHE A 308 -5.55 -6.55 7.54
N ASN A 309 -4.80 -5.87 6.66
CA ASN A 309 -4.16 -4.61 7.00
C ASN A 309 -5.21 -3.54 7.37
N LEU A 310 -6.30 -3.46 6.62
CA LEU A 310 -7.32 -2.44 6.86
C LEU A 310 -8.05 -2.63 8.21
N MET A 311 -8.45 -3.86 8.52
CA MET A 311 -9.28 -4.15 9.70
C MET A 311 -8.45 -4.35 10.97
N VAL A 312 -7.28 -4.98 10.86
CA VAL A 312 -6.46 -5.41 12.00
C VAL A 312 -5.09 -4.76 11.99
N GLY A 313 -4.40 -4.77 10.85
CA GLY A 313 -3.02 -4.32 10.73
C GLY A 313 -2.83 -2.87 11.15
N ILE A 314 -3.52 -1.91 10.53
CA ILE A 314 -3.33 -0.48 10.81
C ILE A 314 -3.55 -0.15 12.31
N PRO A 315 -4.66 -0.56 12.97
CA PRO A 315 -4.82 -0.37 14.42
C PRO A 315 -3.70 -1.00 15.25
N LEU A 316 -3.30 -2.23 14.88
CA LEU A 316 -2.23 -2.94 15.58
C LEU A 316 -0.89 -2.22 15.42
N TYR A 317 -0.58 -1.73 14.22
CA TYR A 317 0.66 -1.01 13.94
C TYR A 317 0.71 0.31 14.71
N LEU A 318 -0.40 1.05 14.79
CA LEU A 318 -0.51 2.24 15.63
C LEU A 318 -0.28 1.93 17.11
N ALA A 319 -0.96 0.91 17.63
CA ALA A 319 -0.83 0.49 19.01
C ALA A 319 0.62 0.09 19.37
N VAL A 320 1.28 -0.65 18.48
CA VAL A 320 2.69 -1.03 18.66
C VAL A 320 3.58 0.20 18.56
N ALA A 321 3.42 1.05 17.55
CA ALA A 321 4.24 2.25 17.38
C ALA A 321 4.16 3.19 18.60
N ALA A 322 2.96 3.38 19.17
CA ALA A 322 2.75 4.20 20.36
C ALA A 322 3.46 3.66 21.61
N ALA A 323 3.82 2.37 21.64
CA ALA A 323 4.61 1.79 22.73
C ALA A 323 6.11 2.09 22.62
N PHE A 324 6.60 2.47 21.43
CA PHE A 324 8.02 2.72 21.16
C PHE A 324 8.35 4.19 20.86
N VAL A 325 7.37 4.97 20.39
CA VAL A 325 7.53 6.37 20.02
C VAL A 325 6.72 7.21 20.99
N ALA A 326 7.39 8.11 21.72
CA ALA A 326 6.72 9.06 22.59
C ALA A 326 5.87 10.05 21.77
N VAL A 327 4.66 10.33 22.28
CA VAL A 327 3.73 11.35 21.73
C VAL A 327 4.20 12.74 22.09
#